data_AF-A0A4Q4CIW4-F1
#
_entry.id   AF-A0A4Q4CIW4-F1
#
_cell.length_a   1.000
_cell.length_b   1.000
_cell.length_c   1.000
_cell.angle_alpha   90.00
_cell.angle_beta   90.00
_cell.angle_gamma   90.00
#
_symmetry.space_group_name_H-M   'P 1'
#
loop_
_entity.id
_entity.type
_entity.pdbx_description
1 polymer ?
#
loop_
_entity_poly.entity_id
_entity_poly.type
_entity_poly.pdbx_seq_one_letter_code
_entity_poly.pdbx_strand_id
1 'polypeptide(L)'
;MGLATALEPTAADAFRITLRAPFGLMLEALAKPSGQPAFIMPARVAATPPATPITDPIGSGPFTLRREDWRAGDRVTYRRNADYVPRAEPPDGLAGGKRAGIERVEWVYLPDAQTALNALVAGEIDIFEELPPDLFPVVRRTRTLRLGGQDNVGV
;
A
#
# COMPACT_ATOMS: atom_id res chain seq x y z
N MET A 1 28.23 6.90 -9.23
CA MET A 1 27.71 5.94 -10.23
C MET A 1 26.97 4.84 -9.49
N GLY A 2 25.77 4.46 -9.95
CA GLY A 2 24.92 3.46 -9.29
C GLY A 2 25.50 2.04 -9.36
N LEU A 3 24.97 1.14 -8.52
CA LEU A 3 25.36 -0.27 -8.46
C LEU A 3 24.83 -1.08 -9.67
N ALA A 4 23.61 -0.80 -10.10
CA ALA A 4 23.05 -1.33 -11.33
C ALA A 4 23.63 -0.57 -12.53
N THR A 5 24.16 -1.31 -13.50
CA THR A 5 24.77 -0.77 -14.72
C THR A 5 23.87 -0.92 -15.94
N ALA A 6 22.93 -1.86 -15.93
CA ALA A 6 21.92 -2.03 -16.98
C ALA A 6 20.63 -2.64 -16.41
N LEU A 7 19.50 -2.30 -17.03
CA LEU A 7 18.19 -2.91 -16.84
C LEU A 7 17.59 -3.09 -18.24
N GLU A 8 17.44 -4.33 -18.70
CA GLU A 8 17.10 -4.61 -20.09
C GLU A 8 16.05 -5.72 -20.18
N PRO A 9 15.02 -5.59 -21.05
CA PRO A 9 14.10 -6.69 -21.31
C PRO A 9 14.85 -7.83 -22.01
N THR A 10 14.60 -9.07 -21.59
CA THR A 10 15.11 -10.28 -22.24
C THR A 10 14.02 -11.09 -22.93
N ALA A 11 12.75 -10.84 -22.57
CA ALA A 11 11.55 -11.37 -23.20
C ALA A 11 10.36 -10.44 -22.90
N ALA A 12 9.14 -10.83 -23.31
CA ALA A 12 7.92 -10.06 -23.03
C ALA A 12 7.60 -9.96 -21.52
N ASP A 13 7.98 -10.98 -20.73
CA ASP A 13 7.70 -11.14 -19.31
C ASP A 13 8.98 -11.30 -18.46
N ALA A 14 10.15 -11.02 -19.05
CA ALA A 14 11.44 -11.18 -18.38
C ALA A 14 12.38 -10.00 -18.66
N PHE A 15 13.15 -9.64 -17.65
CA PHE A 15 14.19 -8.61 -17.74
C PHE A 15 15.45 -9.04 -16.97
N ARG A 16 16.58 -8.41 -17.29
CA ARG A 16 17.86 -8.60 -16.63
C ARG A 16 18.31 -7.29 -15.99
N ILE A 17 18.78 -7.37 -14.75
CA ILE A 17 19.52 -6.30 -14.08
C ILE A 17 20.99 -6.73 -14.02
N THR A 18 21.88 -5.91 -14.58
CA THR A 18 23.33 -6.12 -14.50
C THR A 18 23.91 -5.27 -13.40
N LEU A 19 24.72 -5.87 -12.53
CA LEU A 19 25.37 -5.18 -11.41
C LEU A 19 26.88 -5.12 -11.66
N ARG A 20 27.53 -4.02 -11.26
CA ARG A 20 28.99 -3.87 -11.36
C ARG A 20 29.79 -4.70 -10.36
N ALA A 21 29.13 -5.17 -9.30
CA ALA A 21 29.70 -6.01 -8.26
C ALA A 21 28.58 -6.86 -7.64
N PRO A 22 28.91 -8.02 -7.02
CA PRO A 22 27.92 -8.81 -6.28
C PRO A 22 27.22 -7.96 -5.21
N PHE A 23 25.89 -8.10 -5.14
CA PHE A 23 25.07 -7.42 -4.15
C PHE A 23 24.07 -8.40 -3.55
N GLY A 24 24.36 -8.88 -2.34
CA GLY A 24 23.54 -9.89 -1.67
C GLY A 24 22.14 -9.41 -1.29
N LEU A 25 21.90 -8.09 -1.25
CA LEU A 25 20.64 -7.48 -0.82
C LEU A 25 19.74 -7.06 -2.00
N MET A 26 19.98 -7.63 -3.19
CA MET A 26 19.28 -7.20 -4.41
C MET A 26 17.77 -7.45 -4.31
N LEU A 27 17.35 -8.62 -3.82
CA LEU A 27 15.94 -8.96 -3.72
C LEU A 27 15.26 -8.15 -2.61
N GLU A 28 15.94 -7.93 -1.50
CA GLU A 28 15.48 -7.09 -0.38
C GLU A 28 15.29 -5.63 -0.83
N ALA A 29 16.20 -5.12 -1.67
CA ALA A 29 16.07 -3.79 -2.24
C ALA A 29 14.83 -3.66 -3.14
N LEU A 30 14.50 -4.70 -3.90
CA LEU A 30 13.27 -4.74 -4.73
C LEU A 30 12.00 -4.98 -3.91
N ALA A 31 12.11 -5.72 -2.80
CA ALA A 31 10.98 -6.12 -1.97
C ALA A 31 10.62 -5.12 -0.87
N LYS A 32 11.28 -3.95 -0.83
CA LYS A 32 11.08 -2.96 0.23
C LYS A 32 9.61 -2.50 0.28
N PRO A 33 8.93 -2.57 1.44
CA PRO A 33 7.51 -2.24 1.51
C PRO A 33 7.22 -0.73 1.54
N SER A 34 8.19 0.08 1.97
CA SER A 34 8.01 1.53 2.18
C SER A 34 9.29 2.35 1.92
N GLY A 35 9.16 3.68 1.93
CA GLY A 35 10.26 4.62 1.69
C GLY A 35 10.62 4.76 0.20
N GLN A 36 11.14 3.69 -0.41
CA GLN A 36 11.45 3.61 -1.85
C GLN A 36 11.11 2.21 -2.38
N PRO A 37 9.82 1.84 -2.40
CA PRO A 37 9.38 0.56 -2.93
C PRO A 37 9.58 0.49 -4.46
N ALA A 38 9.90 -0.70 -4.97
CA ALA A 38 10.02 -0.95 -6.41
C ALA A 38 8.64 -1.21 -7.05
N PHE A 39 7.77 -0.20 -7.03
CA PHE A 39 6.47 -0.31 -7.70
C PHE A 39 6.62 -0.39 -9.21
N ILE A 40 5.96 -1.39 -9.81
CA ILE A 40 5.87 -1.54 -11.25
C ILE A 40 4.70 -0.70 -11.75
N MET A 41 4.99 0.22 -12.66
CA MET A 41 4.00 1.12 -13.25
C MET A 41 3.96 0.97 -14.77
N PRO A 42 2.84 1.33 -15.43
CA PRO A 42 2.79 1.37 -16.89
C PRO A 42 3.87 2.29 -17.46
N ALA A 43 4.47 1.92 -18.60
CA ALA A 43 5.55 2.70 -19.21
C ALA A 43 5.20 4.18 -19.46
N ARG A 44 3.94 4.48 -19.81
CA ARG A 44 3.45 5.87 -19.97
C ARG A 44 3.51 6.68 -18.67
N VAL A 45 3.33 6.04 -17.52
CA VAL A 45 3.40 6.69 -16.19
C VAL A 45 4.87 6.89 -15.83
N ALA A 46 5.72 5.88 -16.05
CA ALA A 46 7.16 5.95 -15.81
C ALA A 46 7.88 7.00 -16.67
N ALA A 47 7.35 7.30 -17.87
CA ALA A 47 7.87 8.33 -18.75
C ALA A 47 7.56 9.77 -18.28
N THR A 48 6.76 9.93 -17.22
CA THR A 48 6.50 11.26 -16.61
C THR A 48 7.81 11.87 -16.13
N PRO A 49 8.12 13.14 -16.46
CA PRO A 49 9.35 13.78 -16.02
C PRO A 49 9.48 13.78 -14.49
N PRO A 50 10.68 13.60 -13.91
CA PRO A 50 10.86 13.48 -12.46
C PRO A 50 10.35 14.68 -11.64
N ALA A 51 10.32 15.88 -12.25
CA ALA A 51 9.82 17.09 -11.60
C ALA A 51 8.30 17.28 -11.73
N THR A 52 7.61 16.40 -12.45
CA THR A 52 6.17 16.48 -12.72
C THR A 52 5.42 15.48 -11.82
N PRO A 53 4.41 15.93 -11.06
CA PRO A 53 3.58 15.03 -10.28
C PRO A 53 2.87 13.99 -11.16
N ILE A 54 2.87 12.73 -10.72
CA ILE A 54 2.09 11.67 -11.36
C ILE A 54 0.60 11.94 -11.13
N THR A 55 -0.19 11.89 -12.20
CA THR A 55 -1.65 12.11 -12.15
C THR A 55 -2.46 10.89 -12.57
N ASP A 56 -1.82 9.87 -13.15
CA ASP A 56 -2.38 8.56 -13.48
C ASP A 56 -2.02 7.57 -12.35
N PRO A 57 -2.99 7.18 -11.50
CA PRO A 57 -2.74 6.29 -10.36
C PRO A 57 -2.76 4.79 -10.74
N ILE A 58 -2.75 4.43 -12.02
CA ILE A 58 -2.86 3.04 -12.46
C ILE A 58 -1.66 2.21 -11.98
N GLY A 59 -1.99 1.09 -11.33
CA GLY A 59 -1.06 0.03 -10.92
C GLY A 59 -1.70 -1.36 -11.04
N SER A 60 -0.96 -2.40 -10.66
CA SER A 60 -1.37 -3.81 -10.78
C SER A 60 -1.84 -4.44 -9.46
N GLY A 61 -2.11 -3.64 -8.43
CA GLY A 61 -2.50 -4.11 -7.10
C GLY A 61 -3.93 -4.66 -7.02
N PRO A 62 -4.33 -5.20 -5.85
CA PRO A 62 -5.67 -5.76 -5.61
C PRO A 62 -6.78 -4.71 -5.56
N PHE A 63 -6.43 -3.43 -5.47
CA PHE A 63 -7.35 -2.31 -5.54
C PHE A 63 -6.86 -1.27 -6.56
N THR A 64 -7.81 -0.58 -7.17
CA THR A 64 -7.60 0.52 -8.11
C THR A 64 -8.09 1.84 -7.50
N LEU A 65 -7.46 2.93 -7.90
CA LEU A 65 -7.90 4.28 -7.58
C LEU A 65 -8.34 4.97 -8.87
N ARG A 66 -9.53 5.57 -8.85
CA ARG A 66 -9.97 6.48 -9.91
C ARG A 66 -9.86 7.91 -9.41
N ARG A 67 -9.67 8.87 -10.33
CA ARG A 67 -9.44 10.26 -9.94
C ARG A 67 -10.67 10.88 -9.26
N GLU A 68 -11.87 10.52 -9.71
CA GLU A 68 -13.14 10.94 -9.13
C GLU A 68 -13.40 10.36 -7.73
N ASP A 69 -12.72 9.26 -7.39
CA ASP A 69 -12.83 8.60 -6.09
C ASP A 69 -11.91 9.22 -5.02
N TRP A 70 -11.18 10.29 -5.37
CA TRP A 70 -10.35 11.05 -4.46
C TRP A 70 -10.91 12.45 -4.22
N ARG A 71 -11.34 12.70 -2.98
CA ARG A 71 -11.75 14.01 -2.49
C ARG A 71 -10.69 14.53 -1.52
N ALA A 72 -9.85 15.43 -2.00
CA ALA A 72 -8.73 15.95 -1.23
C ALA A 72 -9.18 16.51 0.13
N GLY A 73 -8.53 16.06 1.21
CA GLY A 73 -8.83 16.46 2.59
C GLY A 73 -10.08 15.82 3.22
N ASP A 74 -10.82 14.98 2.48
CA ASP A 74 -12.03 14.29 2.97
C ASP A 74 -11.84 12.77 2.92
N ARG A 75 -11.72 12.20 1.71
CA ARG A 75 -11.62 10.74 1.55
C ARG A 75 -10.92 10.31 0.28
N VAL A 76 -10.37 9.10 0.29
CA VAL A 76 -10.02 8.35 -0.91
C VAL A 76 -10.72 7.00 -0.91
N THR A 77 -11.33 6.66 -2.04
CA THR A 77 -12.04 5.40 -2.23
C THR A 77 -11.27 4.51 -3.19
N TYR A 78 -10.84 3.35 -2.70
CA TYR A 78 -10.22 2.32 -3.54
C TYR A 78 -11.27 1.26 -3.87
N ARG A 79 -11.29 0.83 -5.13
CA ARG A 79 -12.22 -0.23 -5.60
C ARG A 79 -11.44 -1.48 -5.93
N ARG A 80 -12.00 -2.65 -5.61
CA ARG A 80 -11.41 -3.94 -5.95
C ARG A 80 -11.03 -3.98 -7.43
N ASN A 81 -9.82 -4.41 -7.72
CA ASN A 81 -9.35 -4.64 -9.08
C ASN A 81 -9.85 -6.00 -9.58
N ALA A 82 -10.79 -5.99 -10.53
CA ALA A 82 -11.34 -7.23 -11.11
C ALA A 82 -10.30 -8.02 -11.91
N ASP A 83 -9.28 -7.34 -12.44
CA ASP A 83 -8.21 -7.92 -13.26
C ASP A 83 -6.97 -8.32 -12.43
N TYR A 84 -7.06 -8.25 -11.10
CA TYR A 84 -5.94 -8.59 -10.24
C TYR A 84 -5.65 -10.09 -10.27
N VAL A 85 -4.39 -10.43 -10.53
CA VAL A 85 -3.89 -11.81 -10.53
C VAL A 85 -3.13 -12.05 -9.23
N PRO A 86 -3.70 -12.77 -8.24
CA PRO A 86 -3.02 -13.06 -7.00
C PRO A 86 -1.93 -14.13 -7.21
N ARG A 87 -0.87 -14.08 -6.40
CA ARG A 87 0.08 -15.19 -6.31
C ARG A 87 -0.63 -16.46 -5.80
N ALA A 88 -0.07 -17.62 -6.14
CA ALA A 88 -0.68 -18.91 -5.82
C ALA A 88 -0.43 -19.34 -4.37
N GLU A 89 0.71 -18.97 -3.78
CA GLU A 89 1.01 -19.31 -2.38
C GLU A 89 0.17 -18.49 -1.38
N PRO A 90 0.00 -18.95 -0.12
CA PRO A 90 -0.78 -18.25 0.89
C PRO A 90 -0.29 -16.82 1.14
N PRO A 91 -1.17 -15.90 1.59
CA PRO A 91 -0.75 -14.58 2.01
C PRO A 91 0.18 -14.66 3.25
N ASP A 92 1.23 -13.86 3.25
CA ASP A 92 2.18 -13.74 4.36
C ASP A 92 2.58 -12.26 4.51
N GLY A 93 2.15 -11.60 5.60
CA GLY A 93 2.42 -10.18 5.86
C GLY A 93 2.08 -9.27 4.67
N LEU A 94 3.11 -8.73 4.01
CA LEU A 94 3.00 -7.88 2.81
C LEU A 94 3.22 -8.61 1.48
N ALA A 95 3.54 -9.91 1.52
CA ALA A 95 3.80 -10.77 0.38
C ALA A 95 2.74 -11.89 0.23
N GLY A 96 2.92 -12.77 -0.75
CA GLY A 96 2.03 -13.90 -0.97
C GLY A 96 0.77 -13.58 -1.79
N GLY A 97 -0.14 -14.55 -1.87
CA GLY A 97 -1.41 -14.45 -2.58
C GLY A 97 -2.42 -13.54 -1.90
N LYS A 98 -2.32 -12.22 -2.13
CA LYS A 98 -3.32 -11.26 -1.66
C LYS A 98 -4.65 -11.56 -2.34
N ARG A 99 -5.74 -11.70 -1.60
CA ARG A 99 -7.08 -11.79 -2.19
C ARG A 99 -7.93 -10.76 -1.49
N ALA A 100 -8.39 -9.76 -2.21
CA ALA A 100 -9.29 -8.78 -1.63
C ALA A 100 -10.54 -9.53 -1.13
N GLY A 101 -10.98 -9.26 0.09
CA GLY A 101 -12.23 -9.81 0.64
C GLY A 101 -13.43 -8.86 0.46
N ILE A 102 -13.14 -7.60 0.15
CA ILE A 102 -14.10 -6.49 0.14
C ILE A 102 -14.08 -5.75 -1.20
N GLU A 103 -15.23 -5.19 -1.58
CA GLU A 103 -15.38 -4.47 -2.86
C GLU A 103 -14.69 -3.11 -2.86
N ARG A 104 -14.56 -2.49 -1.69
CA ARG A 104 -14.17 -1.10 -1.57
C ARG A 104 -13.50 -0.83 -0.23
N VAL A 105 -12.47 0.01 -0.26
CA VAL A 105 -11.86 0.60 0.93
C VAL A 105 -12.11 2.10 0.87
N GLU A 106 -12.74 2.66 1.89
CA GLU A 106 -12.82 4.11 2.07
C GLU A 106 -11.82 4.51 3.14
N TRP A 107 -10.81 5.28 2.73
CA TRP A 107 -9.91 5.93 3.66
C TRP A 107 -10.47 7.33 3.96
N VAL A 108 -11.00 7.51 5.17
CA VAL A 108 -11.59 8.78 5.62
C VAL A 108 -10.54 9.58 6.37
N TYR A 109 -10.40 10.86 6.04
CA TYR A 109 -9.41 11.73 6.66
C TYR A 109 -9.98 12.35 7.95
N LEU A 110 -9.61 11.77 9.10
CA LEU A 110 -9.98 12.23 10.43
C LEU A 110 -8.71 12.57 11.21
N PRO A 111 -8.18 13.81 11.08
CA PRO A 111 -6.88 14.17 11.66
C PRO A 111 -6.88 14.29 13.19
N ASP A 112 -8.06 14.50 13.80
CA ASP A 112 -8.21 14.52 15.25
C ASP A 112 -8.51 13.11 15.78
N ALA A 113 -7.64 12.61 16.66
CA ALA A 113 -7.72 11.24 17.17
C ALA A 113 -8.99 10.98 18.01
N GLN A 114 -9.49 12.00 18.73
CA GLN A 114 -10.72 11.85 19.51
C GLN A 114 -11.95 11.72 18.60
N THR A 115 -11.97 12.48 17.51
CA THR A 115 -12.99 12.39 16.46
C THR A 115 -12.95 11.02 15.78
N ALA A 116 -11.76 10.54 15.39
CA ALA A 116 -11.60 9.20 14.82
C ALA A 116 -12.05 8.08 15.77
N LEU A 117 -11.71 8.18 17.07
CA LEU A 117 -12.18 7.22 18.08
C LEU A 117 -13.71 7.25 18.23
N ASN A 118 -14.33 8.43 18.25
CA ASN A 118 -15.78 8.56 18.34
C ASN A 118 -16.48 7.97 17.10
N ALA A 119 -15.94 8.20 15.90
CA ALA A 119 -16.43 7.60 14.66
C ALA A 119 -16.35 6.07 14.70
N LEU A 120 -15.25 5.52 15.21
CA LEU A 120 -15.07 4.07 15.40
C LEU A 120 -16.08 3.50 16.42
N VAL A 121 -16.29 4.18 17.55
CA VAL A 121 -17.30 3.79 18.56
C VAL A 121 -18.71 3.82 17.97
N ALA A 122 -19.01 4.81 17.12
CA ALA A 122 -20.29 4.97 16.45
C ALA A 122 -20.50 3.99 15.28
N GLY A 123 -19.46 3.28 14.84
CA GLY A 123 -19.51 2.37 13.69
C GLY A 123 -19.50 3.10 12.34
N GLU A 124 -19.04 4.35 12.30
CA GLU A 124 -18.88 5.13 11.06
C GLU A 124 -17.62 4.74 10.28
N ILE A 125 -16.60 4.22 10.98
CA ILE A 125 -15.39 3.61 10.41
C ILE A 125 -15.15 2.25 11.07
N ASP A 126 -14.51 1.33 10.33
CA ASP A 126 -14.22 -0.03 10.82
C ASP A 126 -12.82 -0.15 11.46
N ILE A 127 -11.88 0.69 11.04
CA ILE A 127 -10.45 0.61 11.42
C ILE A 127 -9.93 2.02 11.72
N PHE A 128 -9.13 2.13 12.79
CA PHE A 128 -8.33 3.31 13.10
C PHE A 128 -6.86 2.89 13.24
N GLU A 129 -6.06 3.16 12.19
CA GLU A 129 -4.67 2.66 12.09
C GLU A 129 -3.72 3.30 13.11
N GLU A 130 -3.73 4.64 13.22
CA GLU A 130 -2.79 5.38 14.06
C GLU A 130 -3.40 5.80 15.41
N LEU A 131 -3.81 4.83 16.22
CA LEU A 131 -4.37 5.11 17.55
C LEU A 131 -3.28 5.59 18.53
N PRO A 132 -3.41 6.79 19.11
CA PRO A 132 -2.49 7.27 20.15
C PRO A 132 -2.49 6.36 21.41
N PRO A 133 -1.31 6.07 22.01
CA PRO A 133 -1.21 5.17 23.17
C PRO A 133 -2.04 5.60 24.40
N ASP A 134 -2.26 6.89 24.59
CA ASP A 134 -3.08 7.45 25.67
C ASP A 134 -4.57 7.10 25.55
N LEU A 135 -5.04 6.78 24.34
CA LEU A 135 -6.41 6.30 24.09
C LEU A 135 -6.56 4.78 24.23
N PHE A 136 -5.47 4.02 24.39
CA PHE A 136 -5.53 2.56 24.57
C PHE A 136 -6.39 2.13 25.78
N PRO A 137 -6.31 2.79 26.96
CA PRO A 137 -7.18 2.46 28.08
C PRO A 137 -8.66 2.63 27.77
N VAL A 138 -9.03 3.60 26.93
CA VAL A 138 -10.42 3.82 26.50
C VAL A 138 -10.88 2.67 25.62
N VAL A 139 -10.11 2.33 24.58
CA VAL A 139 -10.44 1.22 23.67
C VAL A 139 -10.54 -0.11 24.42
N ARG A 140 -9.64 -0.40 25.37
CA ARG A 140 -9.68 -1.63 26.18
C ARG A 140 -10.93 -1.74 27.06
N ARG A 141 -11.55 -0.63 27.45
CA ARG A 141 -12.78 -0.59 28.26
C ARG A 141 -14.04 -0.65 27.40
N THR A 142 -13.95 -0.30 26.11
CA THR A 142 -15.07 -0.33 25.17
C THR A 142 -15.25 -1.74 24.60
N ARG A 143 -16.32 -2.43 25.01
CA ARG A 143 -16.56 -3.85 24.65
C ARG A 143 -16.70 -4.14 23.16
N THR A 144 -17.08 -3.15 22.37
CA THR A 144 -17.27 -3.28 20.91
C THR A 144 -15.97 -3.13 20.14
N LEU A 145 -14.89 -2.68 20.78
CA LEU A 145 -13.61 -2.39 20.11
C LEU A 145 -12.52 -3.37 20.54
N ARG A 146 -11.52 -3.53 19.68
CA ARG A 146 -10.33 -4.34 19.95
C ARG A 146 -9.09 -3.61 19.44
N LEU A 147 -8.00 -3.72 20.20
CA LEU A 147 -6.69 -3.28 19.73
C LEU A 147 -6.11 -4.35 18.80
N GLY A 148 -5.76 -3.96 17.58
CA GLY A 148 -4.86 -4.72 16.71
C GLY A 148 -3.41 -4.36 17.04
N GLY A 149 -2.51 -5.33 17.05
CA GLY A 149 -1.08 -5.05 17.07
C GLY A 149 -0.57 -4.80 15.65
N GLN A 150 0.34 -3.84 15.48
CA GLN A 150 1.20 -3.80 14.30
C GLN A 150 2.07 -5.05 14.27
N ASP A 151 2.36 -5.54 13.06
CA ASP A 151 3.25 -6.66 12.88
C ASP A 151 4.72 -6.29 13.17
N ASN A 152 5.61 -7.29 13.11
CA ASN A 152 7.04 -7.07 13.39
C ASN A 152 7.76 -6.25 12.30
N VAL A 153 7.10 -5.93 11.18
CA VAL A 153 7.64 -5.06 10.13
C VAL A 153 7.05 -3.65 10.16
N GLY A 154 6.27 -3.34 11.22
CA GLY A 154 5.76 -2.00 11.48
C GLY A 154 4.61 -1.61 10.55
N VAL A 155 3.86 -2.61 10.05
CA VAL A 155 2.64 -2.42 9.25
C VAL A 155 1.43 -2.99 9.97
#